data_AF-A0ABD6F2L7-F1
#
_entry.id   AF-A0ABD6F2L7-F1
#
_cell.length_a   1.000
_cell.length_b   1.000
_cell.length_c   1.000
_cell.angle_alpha   90.00
_cell.angle_beta   90.00
_cell.angle_gamma   90.00
#
_symmetry.space_group_name_H-M   'P 1'
#
loop_
_entity.id
_entity.type
_entity.pdbx_description
1 polymer ?
#
loop_
_entity_poly.entity_id
_entity_poly.type
_entity_poly.pdbx_seq_one_letter_code
_entity_poly.pdbx_strand_id
1 'polypeptide(L)'
;MTIISLGHLVPATAFHGAFLEFHSIRNIFMIFVYDLFWYTAVLQLGLMACNRLVSIVYPMQYKVLFTPRNTYFIIAMLYVFGLSASLPSLFPCCHILWDSNFYITVYEPMDTWYKYVDMFVNSVSLIVMIISYTIIIYKVRESGKAMARYRLNIISKVITYLFKRHETI
;
A
#
# COMPACT_ATOMS: atom_id res chain seq x y z
N MET A 1 -1.34 5.06 13.92
CA MET A 1 -0.15 4.20 14.11
C MET A 1 0.76 4.73 15.20
N THR A 2 1.54 5.79 14.98
CA THR A 2 2.54 6.30 15.96
C THR A 2 1.98 6.63 17.34
N ILE A 3 0.83 7.30 17.41
CA ILE A 3 0.17 7.66 18.69
C ILE A 3 -0.25 6.40 19.47
N ILE A 4 -0.75 5.37 18.78
CA ILE A 4 -1.20 4.11 19.39
C ILE A 4 0.02 3.28 19.81
N SER A 5 1.08 3.27 19.01
CA SER A 5 2.33 2.61 19.35
C SER A 5 2.98 3.25 20.58
N LEU A 6 3.03 4.58 20.67
CA LEU A 6 3.60 5.30 21.81
C LEU A 6 2.70 5.32 23.05
N GLY A 7 1.39 5.33 22.87
CA GLY A 7 0.41 5.41 23.96
C GLY A 7 -0.04 4.06 24.51
N HIS A 8 0.08 2.98 23.74
CA HIS A 8 -0.40 1.66 24.12
C HIS A 8 0.66 0.57 24.05
N LEU A 9 1.31 0.36 22.89
CA LEU A 9 2.32 -0.72 22.78
C LEU A 9 3.55 -0.45 23.65
N VAL A 10 4.17 0.74 23.56
CA VAL A 10 5.39 1.05 24.31
C VAL A 10 5.16 0.97 25.83
N PRO A 11 4.09 1.57 26.40
CA PRO A 11 3.79 1.43 27.82
C PRO A 11 3.42 0.00 28.22
N ALA A 12 2.72 -0.75 27.36
CA ALA A 12 2.41 -2.16 27.58
C ALA A 12 3.68 -3.02 27.68
N THR A 13 4.68 -2.74 26.85
CA THR A 13 5.97 -3.43 26.87
C THR A 13 6.88 -2.96 28.00
N ALA A 14 6.78 -1.71 28.46
CA ALA A 14 7.60 -1.19 29.54
C ALA A 14 7.07 -1.56 30.94
N PHE A 15 5.76 -1.68 31.09
CA PHE A 15 5.09 -1.86 32.40
C PHE A 15 4.13 -3.06 32.41
N HIS A 16 4.68 -4.26 32.18
CA HIS A 16 3.97 -5.55 32.13
C HIS A 16 2.95 -5.75 33.27
N GLY A 17 3.34 -5.42 34.52
CA GLY A 17 2.51 -5.70 35.70
C GLY A 17 1.41 -4.67 36.02
N ALA A 18 1.39 -3.50 35.38
CA ALA A 18 0.45 -2.42 35.70
C ALA A 18 -0.57 -2.13 34.60
N PHE A 19 -0.37 -2.66 33.38
CA PHE A 19 -1.10 -2.19 32.20
C PHE A 19 -1.83 -3.22 31.33
N LEU A 20 -1.81 -4.53 31.59
CA LEU A 20 -2.66 -5.45 30.80
C LEU A 20 -3.12 -6.69 31.59
N GLU A 21 -4.38 -6.67 32.02
CA GLU A 21 -5.16 -7.91 31.97
C GLU A 21 -5.36 -8.27 30.49
N PHE A 22 -5.06 -9.52 30.14
CA PHE A 22 -5.08 -10.00 28.76
C PHE A 22 -6.41 -9.68 28.04
N HIS A 23 -7.54 -9.90 28.72
CA HIS A 23 -8.90 -9.63 28.25
C HIS A 23 -9.45 -8.22 28.53
N SER A 24 -8.59 -7.23 28.79
CA SER A 24 -9.07 -5.88 29.06
C SER A 24 -9.73 -5.24 27.83
N ILE A 25 -10.88 -4.59 28.02
CA ILE A 25 -11.59 -3.80 26.99
C ILE A 25 -10.65 -2.76 26.34
N ARG A 26 -9.68 -2.22 27.11
CA ARG A 26 -8.68 -1.30 26.58
C ARG A 26 -7.78 -1.97 25.53
N ASN A 27 -7.34 -3.20 25.77
CA ASN A 27 -6.50 -3.95 24.83
C ASN A 27 -7.26 -4.17 23.52
N ILE A 28 -8.50 -4.67 23.63
CA ILE A 28 -9.41 -4.92 22.51
C ILE A 28 -9.67 -3.65 21.69
N PHE A 29 -9.95 -2.52 22.33
CA PHE A 29 -10.23 -1.29 21.60
C PHE A 29 -8.98 -0.72 20.94
N MET A 30 -7.83 -0.70 21.64
CA MET A 30 -6.59 -0.14 21.10
C MET A 30 -6.05 -0.96 19.93
N ILE A 31 -6.12 -2.30 20.02
CA ILE A 31 -5.70 -3.18 18.93
C ILE A 31 -6.67 -3.11 17.74
N PHE A 32 -7.98 -2.98 17.98
CA PHE A 32 -8.95 -2.71 16.91
C PHE A 32 -8.63 -1.44 16.13
N VAL A 33 -8.34 -0.33 16.84
CA VAL A 33 -7.96 0.93 16.18
C VAL A 33 -6.63 0.77 15.44
N TYR A 34 -5.69 -0.01 16.00
CA TYR A 34 -4.45 -0.35 15.31
C TYR A 34 -4.75 -1.10 13.99
N ASP A 35 -5.53 -2.17 14.04
CA ASP A 35 -5.88 -2.98 12.86
C ASP A 35 -6.61 -2.16 11.80
N LEU A 36 -7.54 -1.28 12.20
CA LEU A 36 -8.26 -0.39 11.30
C LEU A 36 -7.28 0.46 10.47
N PHE A 37 -6.31 1.09 11.13
CA PHE A 37 -5.29 1.89 10.46
C PHE A 37 -4.31 1.01 9.66
N TRP A 38 -4.03 -0.21 10.10
CA TRP A 38 -3.15 -1.14 9.39
C TRP A 38 -3.76 -1.58 8.05
N TYR A 39 -4.97 -2.14 8.07
CA TYR A 39 -5.65 -2.60 6.86
C TYR A 39 -5.91 -1.46 5.88
N THR A 40 -6.36 -0.30 6.36
CA THR A 40 -6.56 0.87 5.50
C THR A 40 -5.25 1.34 4.85
N ALA A 41 -4.13 1.32 5.59
CA ALA A 41 -2.81 1.66 5.04
C ALA A 41 -2.34 0.66 3.97
N VAL A 42 -2.45 -0.65 4.24
CA VAL A 42 -2.05 -1.71 3.29
C VAL A 42 -2.83 -1.60 1.98
N LEU A 43 -4.14 -1.41 2.08
CA LEU A 43 -5.02 -1.21 0.93
C LEU A 43 -4.71 0.08 0.15
N GLN A 44 -4.39 1.17 0.86
CA GLN A 44 -3.95 2.42 0.23
C GLN A 44 -2.63 2.29 -0.52
N LEU A 45 -1.67 1.53 0.01
CA LEU A 45 -0.40 1.25 -0.69
C LEU A 45 -0.65 0.51 -2.00
N GLY A 46 -1.55 -0.49 -1.98
CA GLY A 46 -1.99 -1.19 -3.18
C GLY A 46 -2.63 -0.23 -4.21
N LEU A 47 -3.54 0.64 -3.76
CA LEU A 47 -4.16 1.65 -4.63
C LEU A 47 -3.11 2.61 -5.21
N MET A 48 -2.16 3.08 -4.41
CA MET A 48 -1.10 3.99 -4.86
C MET A 48 -0.26 3.35 -5.95
N ALA A 49 0.07 2.07 -5.80
CA ALA A 49 0.80 1.31 -6.81
C ALA A 49 0.00 1.14 -8.10
N CYS A 50 -1.29 0.83 -8.02
CA CYS A 50 -2.21 0.78 -9.17
C CYS A 50 -2.33 2.14 -9.87
N ASN A 51 -2.48 3.22 -9.11
CA ASN A 51 -2.57 4.58 -9.65
C ASN A 51 -1.31 4.92 -10.45
N ARG A 52 -0.12 4.61 -9.91
CA ARG A 52 1.16 4.79 -10.61
C ARG A 52 1.25 3.92 -11.85
N LEU A 53 0.83 2.65 -11.78
CA LEU A 53 0.82 1.73 -12.91
C LEU A 53 0.00 2.28 -14.08
N VAL A 54 -1.26 2.64 -13.83
CA VAL A 54 -2.15 3.17 -14.88
C VAL A 54 -1.61 4.48 -15.44
N SER A 55 -1.08 5.37 -14.59
CA SER A 55 -0.54 6.66 -15.04
C SER A 55 0.67 6.54 -15.98
N ILE A 56 1.56 5.57 -15.73
CA ILE A 56 2.80 5.40 -16.49
C ILE A 56 2.58 4.51 -17.72
N VAL A 57 1.83 3.42 -17.58
CA VAL A 57 1.68 2.42 -18.64
C VAL A 57 0.54 2.79 -19.60
N TYR A 58 -0.55 3.37 -19.09
CA TYR A 58 -1.77 3.67 -19.86
C TYR A 58 -2.24 5.12 -19.67
N PRO A 59 -1.44 6.13 -20.04
CA PRO A 59 -1.77 7.54 -19.81
C PRO A 59 -3.07 7.99 -20.48
N MET A 60 -3.48 7.35 -21.58
CA MET A 60 -4.74 7.65 -22.28
C MET A 60 -5.99 7.21 -21.50
N GLN A 61 -5.90 6.10 -20.76
CA GLN A 61 -7.00 5.56 -19.96
C GLN A 61 -7.05 6.13 -18.54
N TYR A 62 -5.93 6.70 -18.07
CA TYR A 62 -5.83 7.31 -16.74
C TYR A 62 -6.92 8.35 -16.47
N LYS A 63 -7.21 9.20 -17.46
CA LYS A 63 -8.23 10.27 -17.33
C LYS A 63 -9.65 9.74 -17.17
N VAL A 64 -9.92 8.50 -17.61
CA VAL A 64 -11.24 7.87 -17.50
C VAL A 64 -11.36 7.13 -16.16
N LEU A 65 -10.31 6.41 -15.76
CA LEU A 65 -10.29 5.64 -14.52
C LEU A 65 -10.15 6.52 -13.26
N PHE A 66 -9.16 7.42 -13.24
CA PHE A 66 -8.80 8.24 -12.07
C PHE A 66 -9.23 9.71 -12.25
N THR A 67 -10.52 9.95 -12.44
CA THR A 67 -11.10 11.29 -12.30
C THR A 67 -11.18 11.69 -10.82
N PRO A 68 -11.17 12.99 -10.46
CA PRO A 68 -11.22 13.40 -9.05
C PRO A 68 -12.42 12.79 -8.30
N ARG A 69 -13.60 12.75 -8.92
CA ARG A 69 -14.81 12.13 -8.32
C ARG A 69 -14.64 10.62 -8.12
N ASN A 70 -14.14 9.90 -9.12
CA ASN A 70 -13.92 8.45 -9.01
C ASN A 70 -12.84 8.13 -7.97
N THR A 71 -11.78 8.93 -7.89
CA THR A 71 -10.72 8.75 -6.89
C THR A 71 -11.26 8.91 -5.47
N TYR A 72 -12.08 9.93 -5.20
CA TYR A 72 -12.74 10.05 -3.89
C TYR A 72 -13.63 8.85 -3.59
N PHE A 73 -14.40 8.38 -4.56
CA PHE A 73 -15.25 7.20 -4.40
C PHE A 73 -14.43 5.93 -4.11
N ILE A 74 -13.35 5.69 -4.86
CA ILE A 74 -12.45 4.55 -4.66
C ILE A 74 -11.82 4.61 -3.27
N ILE A 75 -11.32 5.78 -2.85
CA ILE A 75 -10.75 5.97 -1.50
C ILE A 75 -11.80 5.68 -0.43
N ALA A 76 -13.02 6.21 -0.57
CA ALA A 76 -14.11 5.95 0.38
C ALA A 76 -14.43 4.45 0.46
N MET A 77 -14.52 3.76 -0.67
CA MET A 77 -14.75 2.30 -0.72
C MET A 77 -13.61 1.52 -0.04
N LEU A 78 -12.36 1.97 -0.19
CA LEU A 78 -11.20 1.37 0.51
C LEU A 78 -11.26 1.55 2.02
N TYR A 79 -11.69 2.72 2.50
CA TYR A 79 -11.91 2.94 3.94
C TYR A 79 -13.03 2.05 4.49
N VAL A 80 -14.13 1.90 3.76
CA VAL A 80 -15.20 0.97 4.13
C VAL A 80 -14.69 -0.47 4.15
N PHE A 81 -13.89 -0.87 3.17
CA PHE A 81 -13.30 -2.21 3.11
C PHE A 81 -12.33 -2.45 4.28
N GLY A 82 -11.45 -1.50 4.59
CA GLY A 82 -10.53 -1.59 5.73
C GLY A 82 -11.27 -1.63 7.08
N LEU A 83 -12.37 -0.87 7.22
CA LEU A 83 -13.25 -0.98 8.38
C LEU A 83 -13.92 -2.35 8.45
N SER A 84 -14.43 -2.87 7.33
CA SER A 84 -15.06 -4.19 7.28
C SER A 84 -14.10 -5.33 7.61
N ALA A 85 -12.83 -5.20 7.22
CA ALA A 85 -11.78 -6.18 7.53
C ALA A 85 -11.37 -6.15 9.01
N SER A 86 -11.41 -4.98 9.65
CA SER A 86 -11.08 -4.83 11.08
C SER A 86 -12.26 -5.06 12.03
N LEU A 87 -13.51 -4.93 11.58
CA LEU A 87 -14.70 -5.15 12.41
C LEU A 87 -14.75 -6.51 13.14
N PRO A 88 -14.35 -7.65 12.52
CA PRO A 88 -14.33 -8.94 13.20
C PRO A 88 -13.45 -8.96 14.45
N SER A 89 -12.39 -8.14 14.52
CA SER A 89 -11.51 -8.08 15.69
C SER A 89 -12.15 -7.42 16.91
N LEU A 90 -13.35 -6.84 16.77
CA LEU A 90 -14.18 -6.35 17.87
C LEU A 90 -15.10 -7.43 18.47
N PHE A 91 -15.25 -8.58 17.83
CA PHE A 91 -16.14 -9.65 18.30
C PHE A 91 -15.38 -10.77 19.02
N PRO A 92 -15.99 -11.39 20.06
CA PRO A 92 -15.38 -12.45 20.86
C PRO A 92 -15.02 -13.73 20.08
N CYS A 93 -15.56 -13.89 18.87
CA CYS A 93 -15.24 -15.03 18.02
C CYS A 93 -13.93 -14.87 17.23
N CYS A 94 -13.35 -13.67 17.14
CA CYS A 94 -12.22 -13.34 16.23
C CYS A 94 -11.32 -12.23 16.80
N HIS A 95 -11.17 -12.12 18.12
CA HIS A 95 -10.33 -11.07 18.70
C HIS A 95 -8.86 -11.28 18.35
N ILE A 96 -8.20 -10.17 18.02
CA ILE A 96 -6.74 -10.07 18.10
C ILE A 96 -6.45 -9.40 19.43
N LEU A 97 -5.56 -9.98 20.22
CA LEU A 97 -5.10 -9.37 21.47
C LEU A 97 -3.58 -9.21 21.45
N TRP A 98 -3.10 -8.16 22.10
CA TRP A 98 -1.68 -7.99 22.34
C TRP A 98 -1.28 -8.75 23.61
N ASP A 99 -0.34 -9.70 23.49
CA ASP A 99 0.27 -10.38 24.64
C ASP A 99 1.60 -9.69 24.98
N SER A 100 1.65 -9.02 26.14
CA SER A 100 2.86 -8.36 26.62
C SER A 100 3.96 -9.35 26.99
N ASN A 101 3.65 -10.57 27.42
CA ASN A 101 4.67 -11.54 27.85
C ASN A 101 5.51 -12.05 26.68
N PHE A 102 4.87 -12.21 25.52
CA PHE A 102 5.51 -12.69 24.29
C PHE A 102 5.82 -11.57 23.30
N TYR A 103 5.40 -10.33 23.56
CA TYR A 103 5.55 -9.17 22.68
C TYR A 103 4.97 -9.39 21.26
N ILE A 104 3.87 -10.13 21.17
CA ILE A 104 3.21 -10.49 19.91
C ILE A 104 1.71 -10.24 19.96
N THR A 105 1.11 -10.03 18.79
CA THR A 105 -0.35 -10.15 18.61
C THR A 105 -0.72 -11.62 18.50
N VAL A 106 -1.75 -12.02 19.23
CA VAL A 106 -2.26 -13.40 19.25
C VAL A 106 -3.73 -13.39 18.82
N TYR A 107 -4.13 -14.39 18.06
CA TYR A 107 -5.52 -14.61 17.68
C TYR A 107 -6.23 -15.45 18.74
N GLU A 108 -7.37 -14.98 19.21
CA GLU A 108 -8.19 -15.72 20.17
C GLU A 108 -9.63 -15.93 19.64
N PRO A 109 -10.07 -17.20 19.52
CA PRO A 109 -9.32 -18.45 19.69
C PRO A 109 -8.25 -18.70 18.59
N MET A 110 -7.25 -19.55 18.87
CA MET A 110 -6.15 -19.87 17.93
C MET A 110 -6.63 -20.48 16.60
N ASP A 111 -7.80 -21.12 16.60
CA ASP A 111 -8.44 -21.74 15.44
C ASP A 111 -9.43 -20.80 14.72
N THR A 112 -9.26 -19.49 14.87
CA THR A 112 -10.05 -18.53 14.10
C THR A 112 -9.79 -18.63 12.60
N TRP A 113 -10.85 -18.50 11.82
CA TRP A 113 -10.76 -18.33 10.37
C TRP A 113 -10.18 -16.96 9.98
N TYR A 114 -10.23 -15.98 10.90
CA TYR A 114 -9.78 -14.62 10.71
C TYR A 114 -8.29 -14.51 10.34
N LYS A 115 -7.43 -15.41 10.83
CA LYS A 115 -6.01 -15.48 10.44
C LYS A 115 -5.82 -15.62 8.92
N TYR A 116 -6.71 -16.34 8.24
CA TYR A 116 -6.65 -16.50 6.79
C TYR A 116 -7.09 -15.24 6.06
N VAL A 117 -8.06 -14.50 6.61
CA VAL A 117 -8.50 -13.21 6.07
C VAL A 117 -7.38 -12.18 6.17
N ASP A 118 -6.74 -12.07 7.34
CA ASP A 118 -5.59 -11.18 7.55
C ASP A 118 -4.46 -11.51 6.56
N MET A 119 -4.06 -12.79 6.49
CA MET A 119 -3.02 -13.24 5.57
C MET A 119 -3.39 -12.97 4.11
N PHE A 120 -4.66 -13.15 3.73
CA PHE A 120 -5.14 -12.91 2.37
C PHE A 120 -5.05 -11.42 2.00
N VAL A 121 -5.56 -10.52 2.83
CA VAL A 121 -5.55 -9.07 2.55
C VAL A 121 -4.12 -8.55 2.39
N ASN A 122 -3.21 -8.97 3.28
CA ASN A 122 -1.81 -8.60 3.21
C ASN A 122 -1.12 -9.20 1.96
N SER A 123 -1.32 -10.48 1.68
CA SER A 123 -0.69 -11.16 0.55
C SER A 123 -1.16 -10.61 -0.79
N VAL A 124 -2.46 -10.38 -0.96
CA VAL A 124 -3.02 -9.80 -2.19
C VAL A 124 -2.46 -8.41 -2.43
N SER A 125 -2.37 -7.58 -1.39
CA SER A 125 -1.83 -6.22 -1.50
C SER A 125 -0.34 -6.23 -1.89
N LEU A 126 0.44 -7.14 -1.31
CA LEU A 126 1.84 -7.34 -1.69
C LEU A 126 1.99 -7.80 -3.15
N ILE A 127 1.19 -8.77 -3.60
CA ILE A 127 1.22 -9.26 -4.97
C ILE A 127 0.88 -8.15 -5.96
N VAL A 128 -0.16 -7.35 -5.69
CA VAL A 128 -0.53 -6.19 -6.52
C VAL A 128 0.62 -5.20 -6.61
N MET A 129 1.30 -4.90 -5.49
CA MET A 129 2.46 -4.02 -5.49
C MET A 129 3.62 -4.61 -6.31
N ILE A 130 3.97 -5.88 -6.13
CA ILE A 130 5.06 -6.52 -6.88
C ILE A 130 4.78 -6.45 -8.39
N ILE A 131 3.59 -6.91 -8.82
CA ILE A 131 3.22 -6.94 -10.24
C ILE A 131 3.24 -5.53 -10.83
N SER A 132 2.62 -4.56 -10.15
CA SER A 132 2.55 -3.18 -10.65
C SER A 132 3.95 -2.56 -10.80
N TYR A 133 4.81 -2.68 -9.79
CA TYR A 133 6.16 -2.13 -9.86
C TYR A 133 7.04 -2.84 -10.89
N THR A 134 6.92 -4.17 -11.05
CA THR A 134 7.63 -4.89 -12.10
C THR A 134 7.27 -4.36 -13.49
N ILE A 135 5.98 -4.16 -13.77
CA ILE A 135 5.52 -3.62 -15.06
C ILE A 135 5.98 -2.17 -15.25
N ILE A 136 5.88 -1.32 -14.21
CA ILE A 136 6.35 0.07 -14.26
C ILE A 136 7.83 0.12 -14.62
N ILE A 137 8.69 -0.64 -13.91
CA ILE A 137 10.14 -0.65 -14.15
C ILE A 137 10.44 -1.10 -15.59
N TYR A 138 9.74 -2.12 -16.07
CA TYR A 138 9.90 -2.59 -17.45
C TYR A 138 9.55 -1.48 -18.46
N LYS A 139 8.38 -0.85 -18.32
CA LYS A 139 7.95 0.19 -19.25
C LYS A 139 8.77 1.47 -19.20
N VAL A 140 9.23 1.86 -18.01
CA VAL A 140 10.12 3.02 -17.84
C VAL A 140 11.44 2.78 -18.57
N ARG A 141 12.01 1.56 -18.46
CA ARG A 141 13.24 1.20 -19.18
C ARG A 141 13.05 1.20 -20.70
N GLU A 142 11.93 0.67 -21.18
CA GLU A 142 11.60 0.66 -22.61
C GLU A 142 11.44 2.09 -23.16
N SER A 143 10.70 2.94 -22.44
CA SER A 143 10.48 4.34 -22.80
C SER A 143 11.79 5.14 -22.77
N GLY A 144 12.66 4.90 -21.79
CA GLY A 144 13.99 5.51 -21.71
C GLY A 144 14.88 5.15 -22.91
N LYS A 145 14.89 3.88 -23.33
CA LYS A 145 15.61 3.43 -24.54
C LYS A 145 15.06 4.07 -25.81
N ALA A 146 13.74 4.19 -25.92
CA ALA A 146 13.10 4.85 -27.06
C ALA A 146 13.47 6.34 -27.15
N MET A 147 13.44 7.05 -26.01
CA MET A 147 13.83 8.46 -25.93
C MET A 147 15.31 8.68 -26.24
N ALA A 148 16.20 7.79 -25.78
CA ALA A 148 17.62 7.86 -26.09
C ALA A 148 17.89 7.72 -27.60
N ARG A 149 17.23 6.74 -28.27
CA ARG A 149 17.32 6.58 -29.73
C ARG A 149 16.77 7.80 -30.48
N TYR A 150 15.65 8.36 -30.02
CA TYR A 150 15.07 9.56 -30.62
C TYR A 150 16.02 10.77 -30.51
N ARG A 151 16.66 10.97 -29.35
CA ARG A 151 17.67 12.02 -29.16
C ARG A 151 18.87 11.84 -30.09
N LEU A 152 19.39 10.62 -30.24
CA LEU A 152 20.50 10.34 -31.17
C LEU A 152 20.12 10.63 -32.62
N ASN A 153 18.92 10.25 -33.05
CA ASN A 153 18.43 10.54 -34.40
C ASN A 153 18.30 12.04 -34.67
N ILE A 154 17.85 12.83 -33.68
CA ILE A 154 17.79 14.29 -33.80
C ILE A 154 19.20 14.87 -33.93
N ILE A 155 20.12 14.49 -33.05
CA ILE A 155 21.50 14.99 -33.06
C ILE A 155 22.18 14.65 -34.40
N SER A 156 22.02 13.42 -34.87
CA SER A 156 22.55 12.98 -36.17
C SER A 156 21.99 13.83 -37.32
N LYS A 157 20.67 14.05 -37.38
CA LYS A 157 20.06 14.91 -38.40
C LYS A 157 20.59 16.33 -38.36
N VAL A 158 20.72 16.93 -37.17
CA VAL A 158 21.25 18.31 -37.01
C VAL A 158 22.68 18.41 -37.52
N ILE A 159 23.54 17.44 -37.19
CA ILE A 159 24.93 17.39 -37.67
C ILE A 159 24.95 17.30 -39.21
N THR A 160 24.14 16.43 -39.81
CA THR A 160 24.04 16.31 -41.27
C THR A 160 23.58 17.61 -41.93
N TYR A 161 22.59 18.31 -41.35
CA TYR A 161 22.15 19.62 -41.86
C TYR A 161 23.24 20.68 -41.77
N LEU A 162 24.03 20.70 -40.69
CA LEU A 162 25.14 21.64 -40.54
C LEU A 162 26.26 21.37 -41.54
N PHE A 163 26.63 20.10 -41.75
CA PHE A 163 27.63 19.73 -42.77
C PHE A 163 27.18 20.11 -44.18
N LYS A 164 25.94 19.79 -44.56
CA LYS A 164 25.41 20.12 -45.88
C LYS A 164 25.36 21.62 -46.14
N ARG A 165 25.13 22.43 -45.10
CA ARG A 165 25.16 23.91 -45.21
C ARG A 165 26.57 24.44 -45.46
N HIS A 166 27.59 23.75 -44.96
CA HIS A 166 28.99 24.16 -45.09
C HIS A 166 29.60 23.83 -46.46
N GLU A 167 29.05 22.86 -47.20
CA GLU A 167 29.45 22.54 -48.58
C GLU A 167 28.84 23.48 -49.63
N THR A 168 27.81 24.26 -49.26
CA THR A 168 27.10 25.19 -50.17
C THR A 168 27.63 26.62 -50.13
N ILE A 169 28.74 26.88 -49.43
CA ILE A 169 29.44 28.18 -49.35
C ILE A 169 30.83 27.98 -49.93
#